data_AF-A0A948D276-F1
#
_entry.id   AF-A0A948D276-F1
#
_cell.length_a   1.000
_cell.length_b   1.000
_cell.length_c   1.000
_cell.angle_alpha   90.00
_cell.angle_beta   90.00
_cell.angle_gamma   90.00
#
_symmetry.space_group_name_H-M   'P 1'
#
loop_
_entity.id
_entity.type
_entity.pdbx_description
1 polymer ?
#
loop_
_entity_poly.entity_id
_entity_poly.type
_entity_poly.pdbx_seq_one_letter_code
_entity_poly.pdbx_strand_id
1 'polypeptide(L)'
;RAPVTDGIHSPDGRRSLHPYQAKPDGTGMVEVRLGDSSQTLVLRLSNGRGVRDARPLGWWDDETLAVVGFATSTRAVFAVSLSESLRVVAPIPDDAGGLEMQNGQVWYVTLQPGEGLESPPGPPSILHRITLDGEGTDVVEEKDTVIAQYRTSVDGKVVYNTYDGGLFYLNNTKIPMGEGVPLDILYDGRVLMKRDLQLMVKDPETGQEDMVMQLPENGGAVFAIQKNGGM
;
A
#
# COMPACT_ATOMS: atom_id res chain seq x y z
N ARG A 1 26.92 10.35 -5.59
CA ARG A 1 25.62 9.76 -5.25
C ARG A 1 25.23 10.32 -3.90
N ALA A 2 24.13 11.08 -3.81
CA ALA A 2 23.58 11.44 -2.51
C ALA A 2 23.22 10.15 -1.76
N PRO A 3 23.37 10.09 -0.43
CA PRO A 3 22.92 8.93 0.34
C PRO A 3 21.44 8.68 0.05
N VAL A 4 21.04 7.41 0.00
CA VAL A 4 19.62 7.04 0.08
C VAL A 4 19.12 7.61 1.40
N THR A 5 18.45 8.75 1.35
CA THR A 5 17.78 9.34 2.51
C THR A 5 16.58 8.47 2.81
N ASP A 6 16.42 8.05 4.06
CA ASP A 6 15.21 7.36 4.53
C ASP A 6 13.93 8.10 4.04
N GLY A 7 12.81 7.39 3.90
CA GLY A 7 11.49 7.96 3.59
C GLY A 7 10.80 7.41 2.34
N ILE A 8 9.58 7.86 2.08
CA ILE A 8 8.82 7.49 0.87
C ILE A 8 9.14 8.50 -0.22
N HIS A 9 9.81 8.05 -1.28
CA HIS A 9 10.29 8.93 -2.34
C HIS A 9 9.18 9.37 -3.30
N SER A 10 9.28 10.60 -3.80
CA SER A 10 8.46 11.08 -4.92
C SER A 10 8.75 10.28 -6.19
N PRO A 11 7.84 10.29 -7.19
CA PRO A 11 8.06 9.60 -8.46
C PRO A 11 9.35 10.01 -9.16
N ASP A 12 9.70 11.30 -9.14
CA ASP A 12 10.97 11.83 -9.65
C ASP A 12 12.22 11.48 -8.79
N GLY A 13 12.03 10.87 -7.62
CA GLY A 13 13.08 10.47 -6.67
C GLY A 13 13.77 11.65 -5.96
N ARG A 14 13.35 12.90 -6.18
CA ARG A 14 14.03 14.09 -5.66
C ARG A 14 13.60 14.43 -4.24
N ARG A 15 12.38 14.06 -3.86
CA ARG A 15 11.79 14.36 -2.55
C ARG A 15 11.61 13.09 -1.74
N SER A 16 11.62 13.22 -0.43
CA SER A 16 11.29 12.14 0.50
C SER A 16 10.28 12.60 1.53
N LEU A 17 9.31 11.73 1.79
CA LEU A 17 8.20 11.95 2.71
C LEU A 17 8.47 11.30 4.07
N HIS A 18 8.23 12.05 5.14
CA HIS A 18 8.48 11.62 6.51
C HIS A 18 7.27 11.91 7.41
N PRO A 19 6.90 10.98 8.31
CA PRO A 19 5.96 11.30 9.37
C PRO A 19 6.56 12.36 10.29
N TYR A 20 5.76 13.33 10.72
CA TYR A 20 6.18 14.37 11.64
C TYR A 20 5.28 14.40 12.89
N GLN A 21 5.78 14.95 13.99
CA GLN A 21 5.01 15.04 15.23
C GLN A 21 3.77 15.92 15.03
N ALA A 22 2.62 15.44 15.51
CA ALA A 22 1.39 16.20 15.48
C ALA A 22 1.50 17.50 16.32
N LYS A 23 0.71 18.51 15.96
CA LYS A 23 0.56 19.74 16.74
C LYS A 23 -0.07 19.45 18.10
N PRO A 24 0.06 20.36 19.08
CA PRO A 24 -0.60 20.24 20.39
C PRO A 24 -2.13 20.08 20.32
N ASP A 25 -2.78 20.55 19.24
CA ASP A 25 -4.22 20.39 19.01
C ASP A 25 -4.59 19.03 18.35
N GLY A 26 -3.62 18.14 18.17
CA GLY A 26 -3.76 16.83 17.53
C GLY A 26 -3.72 16.87 16.00
N THR A 27 -3.53 18.04 15.37
CA THR A 27 -3.42 18.14 13.91
C THR A 27 -2.14 17.48 13.43
N GLY A 28 -2.26 16.49 12.55
CA GLY A 28 -1.15 15.81 11.92
C GLY A 28 -0.30 16.77 11.07
N MET A 29 0.98 16.44 10.96
CA MET A 29 1.92 17.14 10.10
C MET A 29 2.77 16.14 9.35
N VAL A 30 3.26 16.56 8.20
CA VAL A 30 4.11 15.73 7.33
C VAL A 30 5.31 16.56 6.90
N GLU A 31 6.50 15.97 6.96
CA GLU A 31 7.73 16.61 6.50
C GLU A 31 8.08 16.12 5.09
N VAL A 32 8.34 17.06 4.20
CA VAL A 32 8.85 16.83 2.84
C VAL A 32 10.27 17.35 2.79
N ARG A 33 11.23 16.49 2.43
CA ARG A 33 12.64 16.87 2.26
C ARG A 33 13.00 16.90 0.79
N LEU A 34 13.82 17.88 0.40
CA LEU A 34 14.43 18.05 -0.93
C LEU A 34 15.90 18.45 -0.73
N GLY A 35 16.82 17.49 -0.84
CA GLY A 35 18.21 17.70 -0.46
C GLY A 35 18.32 18.13 1.01
N ASP A 36 18.97 19.26 1.27
CA ASP A 36 19.14 19.84 2.61
C ASP A 36 17.96 20.73 3.05
N SER A 37 16.97 20.94 2.18
CA SER A 37 15.78 21.72 2.50
C SER A 37 14.65 20.83 3.01
N SER A 38 13.90 21.30 4.00
CA SER A 38 12.67 20.66 4.45
C SER A 38 11.50 21.64 4.51
N GLN A 39 10.32 21.13 4.21
CA GLN A 39 9.04 21.82 4.33
C GLN A 39 8.13 20.97 5.21
N THR A 40 7.47 21.61 6.17
CA THR A 40 6.49 20.95 7.04
C THR A 40 5.09 21.35 6.63
N LEU A 41 4.31 20.38 6.18
CA LEU A 41 2.92 20.57 5.78
C LEU A 41 2.00 20.32 6.97
N VAL A 42 1.17 21.30 7.31
CA VAL A 42 0.14 21.18 8.35
C VAL A 42 -1.13 20.65 7.72
N LEU A 43 -1.63 19.51 8.18
CA LEU A 43 -2.77 18.86 7.57
C LEU A 43 -4.08 19.47 8.06
N ARG A 44 -4.49 20.56 7.40
CA ARG A 44 -5.71 21.29 7.74
C ARG A 44 -6.57 21.55 6.51
N LEU A 45 -7.85 21.23 6.62
CA LEU A 45 -8.84 21.55 5.59
C LEU A 45 -9.07 23.06 5.51
N SER A 46 -9.61 23.53 4.37
CA SER A 46 -9.95 24.94 4.14
C SER A 46 -10.91 25.52 5.18
N ASN A 47 -11.74 24.70 5.82
CA ASN A 47 -12.62 25.09 6.92
C ASN A 47 -11.91 25.19 8.29
N GLY A 48 -10.58 25.07 8.32
CA GLY A 48 -9.77 25.17 9.53
C GLY A 48 -9.69 23.88 10.34
N ARG A 49 -10.33 22.77 9.93
CA ARG A 49 -10.29 21.52 10.69
C ARG A 49 -9.00 20.73 10.42
N GLY A 50 -8.32 20.32 11.49
CA GLY A 50 -7.12 19.48 11.40
C GLY A 50 -7.46 18.01 11.12
N VAL A 51 -6.59 17.34 10.35
CA VAL A 51 -6.61 15.89 10.17
C VAL A 51 -5.84 15.26 11.32
N ARG A 52 -6.49 14.36 12.07
CA ARG A 52 -5.92 13.62 13.21
C ARG A 52 -5.43 12.24 12.79
N ASP A 53 -4.55 11.66 13.60
CA ASP A 53 -3.94 10.33 13.39
C ASP A 53 -3.41 10.16 11.96
N ALA A 54 -2.84 11.24 11.43
CA ALA A 54 -2.43 11.31 10.05
C ALA A 54 -1.20 10.44 9.80
N ARG A 55 -1.26 9.65 8.73
CA ARG A 55 -0.16 8.81 8.27
C ARG A 55 0.09 9.06 6.78
N PRO A 56 1.33 9.43 6.38
CA PRO A 56 1.68 9.50 4.97
C PRO A 56 1.61 8.10 4.35
N LEU A 57 0.97 7.98 3.19
CA LEU A 57 0.92 6.75 2.41
C LEU A 57 1.93 6.77 1.26
N GLY A 58 2.15 7.95 0.65
CA GLY A 58 3.06 8.11 -0.47
C GLY A 58 2.72 9.33 -1.33
N TRP A 59 3.00 9.23 -2.63
CA TRP A 59 2.84 10.30 -3.61
C TRP A 59 1.85 9.92 -4.70
N TRP A 60 0.88 10.80 -4.96
CA TRP A 60 -0.01 10.67 -6.12
C TRP A 60 0.74 11.00 -7.41
N ASP A 61 1.53 12.07 -7.35
CA ASP A 61 2.39 12.61 -8.40
C ASP A 61 3.57 13.36 -7.75
N ASP A 62 4.37 14.10 -8.52
CA ASP A 62 5.55 14.81 -8.02
C ASP A 62 5.25 15.96 -7.03
N GLU A 63 4.00 16.44 -6.97
CA GLU A 63 3.60 17.63 -6.21
C GLU A 63 2.46 17.36 -5.21
N THR A 64 1.88 16.16 -5.24
CA THR A 64 0.70 15.80 -4.44
C THR A 64 0.93 14.54 -3.63
N LEU A 65 0.73 14.63 -2.32
CA LEU A 65 0.91 13.56 -1.35
C LEU A 65 -0.42 12.88 -1.00
N ALA A 66 -0.36 11.57 -0.76
CA ALA A 66 -1.46 10.84 -0.14
C ALA A 66 -1.24 10.70 1.37
N VAL A 67 -2.25 11.07 2.12
CA VAL A 67 -2.28 10.93 3.58
C VAL A 67 -3.59 10.27 3.98
N VAL A 68 -3.54 9.31 4.90
CA VAL A 68 -4.75 8.80 5.57
C VAL A 68 -4.87 9.42 6.96
N GLY A 69 -6.09 9.71 7.41
CA GLY A 69 -6.35 10.17 8.77
C GLY A 69 -7.82 10.47 9.02
N PHE A 70 -8.11 11.21 10.08
CA PHE A 70 -9.47 11.55 10.50
C PHE A 70 -9.68 13.06 10.53
N ALA A 71 -10.53 13.59 9.64
CA ALA A 71 -11.06 14.95 9.78
C ALA A 71 -12.41 14.97 10.51
N THR A 72 -13.14 13.85 10.53
CA THR A 72 -14.39 13.66 11.26
C THR A 72 -14.27 12.35 12.06
N SER A 73 -15.38 11.67 12.32
CA SER A 73 -15.40 10.29 12.78
C SER A 73 -14.96 9.28 11.70
N THR A 74 -14.94 9.68 10.43
CA THR A 74 -14.65 8.78 9.31
C THR A 74 -13.21 8.92 8.88
N ARG A 75 -12.51 7.79 8.79
CA ARG A 75 -11.17 7.72 8.19
C ARG A 75 -11.28 8.07 6.71
N ALA A 76 -10.36 8.86 6.19
CA ALA A 76 -10.35 9.24 4.78
C ALA A 76 -8.93 9.32 4.24
N VAL A 77 -8.82 9.20 2.92
CA VAL A 77 -7.62 9.56 2.17
C VAL A 77 -7.73 11.02 1.75
N PHE A 78 -6.63 11.73 1.92
CA PHE A 78 -6.47 13.15 1.59
C PHE A 78 -5.38 13.31 0.53
N ALA A 79 -5.60 14.27 -0.36
CA ALA A 79 -4.58 14.78 -1.26
C ALA A 79 -4.04 16.09 -0.68
N VAL A 80 -2.72 16.16 -0.53
CA VAL A 80 -2.02 17.32 0.02
C VAL A 80 -1.01 17.82 -1.01
N SER A 81 -1.26 19.00 -1.56
CA SER A 81 -0.31 19.66 -2.46
C SER A 81 0.88 20.23 -1.69
N LEU A 82 2.05 20.28 -2.31
CA LEU A 82 3.20 21.04 -1.79
C LEU A 82 2.91 22.54 -1.64
N SER A 83 1.88 23.05 -2.32
CA SER A 83 1.32 24.40 -2.15
C SER A 83 0.38 24.53 -0.94
N GLU A 84 0.35 23.54 -0.04
CA GLU A 84 -0.44 23.50 1.19
C GLU A 84 -1.97 23.44 1.00
N SER A 85 -2.45 23.11 -0.20
CA SER A 85 -3.86 22.78 -0.39
C SER A 85 -4.14 21.35 0.05
N LEU A 86 -5.18 21.15 0.86
CA LEU A 86 -5.61 19.85 1.34
C LEU A 86 -7.08 19.61 1.01
N ARG A 87 -7.37 18.48 0.39
CA ARG A 87 -8.75 18.04 0.09
C ARG A 87 -8.95 16.57 0.45
N VAL A 88 -10.20 16.23 0.76
CA VAL A 88 -10.64 14.83 0.87
C VAL A 88 -10.68 14.23 -0.54
N VAL A 89 -10.13 13.03 -0.69
CA VAL A 89 -10.20 12.23 -1.93
C VAL A 89 -11.34 11.25 -1.82
N ALA A 90 -11.30 10.37 -0.81
CA ALA A 90 -12.33 9.37 -0.58
C ALA A 90 -12.40 8.95 0.90
N PRO A 91 -13.58 8.60 1.43
CA PRO A 91 -13.70 7.95 2.72
C PRO A 91 -13.11 6.54 2.67
N ILE A 92 -12.60 6.06 3.80
CA ILE A 92 -12.09 4.70 3.97
C ILE A 92 -12.98 4.00 5.00
N PRO A 93 -13.61 2.88 4.62
CA PRO A 93 -14.41 2.09 5.54
C PRO A 93 -13.65 1.66 6.80
N ASP A 94 -14.36 1.47 7.89
CA ASP A 94 -13.77 1.08 9.19
C ASP A 94 -13.20 -0.35 9.14
N ASP A 95 -13.79 -1.21 8.32
CA ASP A 95 -13.37 -2.59 8.04
C ASP A 95 -12.26 -2.68 6.97
N ALA A 96 -11.74 -1.54 6.49
CA ALA A 96 -10.64 -1.52 5.55
C ALA A 96 -9.29 -1.82 6.24
N GLY A 97 -8.53 -2.74 5.67
CA GLY A 97 -7.19 -3.14 6.08
C GLY A 97 -6.16 -3.00 4.96
N GLY A 98 -4.88 -3.15 5.34
CA GLY A 98 -3.76 -3.24 4.40
C GLY A 98 -3.57 -2.00 3.52
N LEU A 99 -3.86 -0.79 4.02
CA LEU A 99 -3.72 0.43 3.23
C LEU A 99 -2.27 0.63 2.74
N GLU A 100 -2.07 0.69 1.43
CA GLU A 100 -0.79 1.02 0.80
C GLU A 100 -0.98 1.97 -0.39
N MET A 101 0.11 2.60 -0.82
CA MET A 101 0.10 3.43 -2.02
C MET A 101 1.12 2.91 -3.02
N GLN A 102 0.69 2.74 -4.26
CA GLN A 102 1.52 2.27 -5.35
C GLN A 102 0.99 2.85 -6.66
N ASN A 103 1.91 3.34 -7.52
CA ASN A 103 1.58 3.90 -8.83
C ASN A 103 0.50 5.00 -8.81
N GLY A 104 0.62 5.97 -7.90
CA GLY A 104 -0.36 7.05 -7.81
C GLY A 104 -1.77 6.59 -7.44
N GLN A 105 -1.91 5.41 -6.82
CA GLN A 105 -3.18 4.84 -6.40
C GLN A 105 -3.08 4.36 -4.95
N VAL A 106 -4.17 4.55 -4.19
CA VAL A 106 -4.30 3.98 -2.85
C VAL A 106 -5.05 2.67 -2.95
N TRP A 107 -4.49 1.63 -2.36
CA TRP A 107 -5.04 0.28 -2.34
C TRP A 107 -5.44 -0.09 -0.92
N TYR A 108 -6.53 -0.83 -0.79
CA TYR A 108 -6.96 -1.40 0.49
C TYR A 108 -7.92 -2.56 0.27
N VAL A 109 -8.03 -3.43 1.27
CA VAL A 109 -9.00 -4.52 1.27
C VAL A 109 -10.11 -4.24 2.28
N THR A 110 -11.37 -4.47 1.94
CA THR A 110 -12.49 -4.52 2.90
C THR A 110 -12.82 -5.97 3.21
N LEU A 111 -13.12 -6.25 4.48
CA LEU A 111 -13.42 -7.58 4.98
C LEU A 111 -14.73 -7.55 5.75
N GLN A 112 -15.58 -8.56 5.65
CA GLN A 112 -16.72 -8.63 6.57
C GLN A 112 -16.24 -8.86 8.00
N PRO A 113 -16.64 -8.02 8.97
CA PRO A 113 -16.36 -8.28 10.37
C PRO A 113 -16.94 -9.64 10.77
N GLY A 114 -16.16 -10.44 11.50
CA GLY A 114 -16.68 -11.68 12.09
C GLY A 114 -17.77 -11.40 13.12
N GLU A 115 -18.58 -12.42 13.44
CA GLU A 115 -19.59 -12.30 14.50
C GLU A 115 -18.90 -12.22 15.87
N GLY A 116 -18.68 -11.00 16.36
CA GLY A 116 -18.08 -10.73 17.68
C GLY A 116 -16.68 -10.11 17.63
N LEU A 117 -16.18 -9.66 18.78
CA LEU A 117 -14.90 -8.93 18.88
C LEU A 117 -13.65 -9.79 18.61
N GLU A 118 -13.76 -11.10 18.77
CA GLU A 118 -12.65 -12.05 18.64
C GLU A 118 -12.73 -12.90 17.36
N SER A 119 -13.82 -12.76 16.60
CA SER A 119 -14.02 -13.56 15.39
C SER A 119 -13.14 -13.03 14.27
N PRO A 120 -12.43 -13.90 13.54
CA PRO A 120 -11.65 -13.48 12.39
C PRO A 120 -12.58 -12.86 11.33
N PRO A 121 -12.05 -11.97 10.47
CA PRO A 121 -12.81 -11.46 9.34
C PRO A 121 -13.30 -12.59 8.45
N GLY A 122 -14.53 -12.48 7.96
CA GLY A 122 -15.18 -13.43 7.07
C GLY A 122 -15.26 -12.93 5.62
N PRO A 123 -15.63 -13.81 4.69
CA PRO A 123 -15.93 -13.42 3.31
C PRO A 123 -17.29 -12.69 3.22
N PRO A 124 -17.56 -11.95 2.12
CA PRO A 124 -16.63 -11.61 1.05
C PRO A 124 -15.52 -10.66 1.49
N SER A 125 -14.42 -10.71 0.76
CA SER A 125 -13.37 -9.69 0.80
C SER A 125 -13.21 -9.04 -0.56
N ILE A 126 -12.99 -7.73 -0.57
CA ILE A 126 -12.89 -6.94 -1.82
C ILE A 126 -11.62 -6.11 -1.76
N LEU A 127 -10.78 -6.24 -2.78
CA LEU A 127 -9.64 -5.34 -3.00
C LEU A 127 -10.12 -4.13 -3.79
N HIS A 128 -9.83 -2.95 -3.26
CA HIS A 128 -10.18 -1.66 -3.81
C HIS A 128 -8.94 -0.90 -4.29
N ARG A 129 -9.14 -0.05 -5.29
CA ARG A 129 -8.20 1.02 -5.64
C ARG A 129 -8.90 2.37 -5.67
N ILE A 130 -8.22 3.42 -5.21
CA ILE A 130 -8.65 4.81 -5.28
C ILE A 130 -7.63 5.60 -6.10
N THR A 131 -8.12 6.35 -7.10
CA THR A 131 -7.31 7.32 -7.84
C THR A 131 -7.35 8.70 -7.16
N LEU A 132 -6.46 9.61 -7.59
CA LEU A 132 -6.43 10.98 -7.08
C LEU A 132 -7.78 11.71 -7.23
N ASP A 133 -8.55 11.37 -8.26
CA ASP A 133 -9.88 11.95 -8.54
C ASP A 133 -10.96 11.44 -7.58
N GLY A 134 -10.65 10.46 -6.73
CA GLY A 134 -11.58 9.87 -5.77
C GLY A 134 -12.43 8.74 -6.34
N GLU A 135 -12.15 8.30 -7.57
CA GLU A 135 -12.81 7.15 -8.17
C GLU A 135 -12.31 5.87 -7.50
N GLY A 136 -13.18 5.26 -6.68
CA GLY A 136 -12.98 3.93 -6.13
C GLY A 136 -13.40 2.86 -7.14
N THR A 137 -12.55 1.85 -7.39
CA THR A 137 -12.92 0.67 -8.18
C THR A 137 -12.72 -0.60 -7.37
N ASP A 138 -13.71 -1.48 -7.39
CA ASP A 138 -13.56 -2.87 -6.97
C ASP A 138 -12.68 -3.60 -7.98
N VAL A 139 -11.52 -4.06 -7.55
CA VAL A 139 -10.50 -4.69 -8.40
C VAL A 139 -10.69 -6.20 -8.46
N VAL A 140 -10.95 -6.82 -7.31
CA VAL A 140 -11.30 -8.24 -7.20
C VAL A 140 -12.13 -8.49 -5.96
N GLU A 141 -13.10 -9.40 -6.07
CA GLU A 141 -13.93 -9.88 -4.98
C GLU A 141 -13.67 -11.39 -4.78
N GLU A 142 -13.31 -11.77 -3.56
CA GLU A 142 -13.34 -13.17 -3.11
C GLU A 142 -14.61 -13.40 -2.31
N LYS A 143 -15.53 -14.21 -2.86
CA LYS A 143 -16.87 -14.43 -2.29
C LYS A 143 -16.91 -15.47 -1.18
N ASP A 144 -16.02 -16.44 -1.25
CA ASP A 144 -16.03 -17.63 -0.40
C ASP A 144 -14.80 -17.70 0.51
N THR A 145 -13.88 -16.73 0.40
CA THR A 145 -12.63 -16.68 1.14
C THR A 145 -12.21 -15.23 1.39
N VAL A 146 -11.15 -15.04 2.17
CA VAL A 146 -10.64 -13.74 2.58
C VAL A 146 -9.28 -13.49 1.99
N ILE A 147 -9.09 -12.35 1.32
CA ILE A 147 -7.79 -11.83 0.91
C ILE A 147 -6.98 -11.53 2.18
N ALA A 148 -5.93 -12.31 2.40
CA ALA A 148 -5.08 -12.25 3.58
C ALA A 148 -4.00 -11.19 3.46
N GLN A 149 -3.30 -11.18 2.32
CA GLN A 149 -2.25 -10.22 1.98
C GLN A 149 -2.27 -9.97 0.48
N TYR A 150 -1.83 -8.79 0.09
CA TYR A 150 -1.65 -8.43 -1.31
C TYR A 150 -0.40 -7.57 -1.49
N ARG A 151 0.09 -7.53 -2.74
CA ARG A 151 1.14 -6.63 -3.21
C ARG A 151 0.75 -6.09 -4.56
N THR A 152 1.11 -4.84 -4.79
CA THR A 152 0.84 -4.12 -6.03
C THR A 152 2.15 -3.77 -6.73
N SER A 153 2.14 -3.79 -8.06
CA SER A 153 3.28 -3.38 -8.88
C SER A 153 3.12 -1.93 -9.37
N VAL A 154 4.20 -1.36 -9.89
CA VAL A 154 4.20 -0.02 -10.51
C VAL A 154 3.31 0.08 -11.75
N ASP A 155 2.97 -1.03 -12.40
CA ASP A 155 2.09 -1.07 -13.57
C ASP A 155 0.65 -1.52 -13.21
N GLY A 156 0.30 -1.52 -11.92
CA GLY A 156 -1.07 -1.77 -11.45
C GLY A 156 -1.49 -3.23 -11.43
N LYS A 157 -0.53 -4.16 -11.56
CA LYS A 157 -0.78 -5.60 -11.35
C LYS A 157 -0.83 -5.89 -9.86
N VAL A 158 -1.54 -6.96 -9.50
CA VAL A 158 -1.73 -7.38 -8.11
C VAL A 158 -1.35 -8.84 -7.97
N VAL A 159 -0.69 -9.18 -6.88
CA VAL A 159 -0.62 -10.56 -6.39
C VAL A 159 -1.20 -10.57 -4.98
N TYR A 160 -2.03 -11.56 -4.69
CA TYR A 160 -2.62 -11.71 -3.36
C TYR A 160 -2.78 -13.17 -3.00
N ASN A 161 -2.81 -13.45 -1.70
CA ASN A 161 -3.19 -14.76 -1.19
C ASN A 161 -4.44 -14.68 -0.33
N THR A 162 -5.11 -15.83 -0.21
CA THR A 162 -6.33 -16.00 0.56
C THR A 162 -6.08 -16.79 1.85
N TYR A 163 -7.01 -16.76 2.81
CA TYR A 163 -6.89 -17.48 4.09
C TYR A 163 -6.85 -18.99 3.94
N ASP A 164 -7.38 -19.55 2.85
CA ASP A 164 -7.25 -20.96 2.49
C ASP A 164 -5.87 -21.32 1.87
N GLY A 165 -4.98 -20.34 1.71
CA GLY A 165 -3.63 -20.53 1.18
C GLY A 165 -3.50 -20.30 -0.33
N GLY A 166 -4.61 -20.13 -1.06
CA GLY A 166 -4.60 -19.86 -2.49
C GLY A 166 -3.85 -18.58 -2.84
N LEU A 167 -3.03 -18.62 -3.89
CA LEU A 167 -2.26 -17.49 -4.42
C LEU A 167 -2.76 -17.15 -5.81
N PHE A 168 -3.01 -15.87 -6.07
CA PHE A 168 -3.55 -15.38 -7.32
C PHE A 168 -2.79 -14.15 -7.81
N TYR A 169 -2.67 -14.03 -9.12
CA TYR A 169 -2.14 -12.86 -9.79
C TYR A 169 -3.19 -12.24 -10.70
N LEU A 170 -3.24 -10.92 -10.71
CA LEU A 170 -4.22 -10.14 -11.45
C LEU A 170 -3.48 -9.24 -12.44
N ASN A 171 -3.67 -9.54 -13.73
CA ASN A 171 -3.23 -8.72 -14.85
C ASN A 171 -4.36 -8.68 -15.88
N ASN A 172 -5.35 -7.80 -15.66
CA ASN A 172 -6.66 -7.78 -16.32
C ASN A 172 -7.55 -9.02 -16.07
N THR A 173 -6.95 -10.19 -15.89
CA THR A 173 -7.61 -11.44 -15.55
C THR A 173 -6.96 -12.06 -14.31
N LYS A 174 -7.78 -12.78 -13.53
CA LYS A 174 -7.34 -13.51 -12.33
C LYS A 174 -6.69 -14.82 -12.77
N ILE A 175 -5.42 -15.02 -12.41
CA ILE A 175 -4.59 -16.18 -12.74
C ILE A 175 -4.28 -16.94 -11.43
N PRO A 176 -4.72 -18.19 -11.29
CA PRO A 176 -4.34 -19.04 -10.16
C PRO A 176 -2.85 -19.38 -10.20
N MET A 177 -2.16 -19.18 -9.08
CA MET A 177 -0.71 -19.43 -8.94
C MET A 177 -0.38 -20.56 -7.95
N GLY A 178 -1.37 -21.32 -7.50
CA GLY A 178 -1.18 -22.38 -6.50
C GLY A 178 -1.27 -21.82 -5.09
N GLU A 179 -0.33 -22.16 -4.22
CA GLU A 179 -0.32 -21.72 -2.81
C GLU A 179 0.90 -20.86 -2.48
N GLY A 180 0.80 -20.00 -1.47
CA GLY A 180 1.93 -19.23 -0.95
C GLY A 180 1.54 -17.84 -0.44
N VAL A 181 2.52 -17.12 0.09
CA VAL A 181 2.38 -15.75 0.59
C VAL A 181 3.17 -14.81 -0.33
N PRO A 182 2.52 -13.79 -0.95
CA PRO A 182 3.22 -12.85 -1.80
C PRO A 182 4.13 -11.94 -0.98
N LEU A 183 5.35 -11.73 -1.48
CA LEU A 183 6.31 -10.81 -0.88
C LEU A 183 6.46 -9.53 -1.69
N ASP A 184 6.60 -9.65 -3.01
CA ASP A 184 6.67 -8.51 -3.95
C ASP A 184 6.38 -8.98 -5.39
N ILE A 185 6.14 -8.01 -6.28
CA ILE A 185 6.13 -8.23 -7.74
C ILE A 185 7.42 -7.63 -8.29
N LEU A 186 8.25 -8.48 -8.91
CA LEU A 186 9.50 -8.06 -9.54
C LEU A 186 9.20 -7.22 -10.79
N TYR A 187 10.16 -6.40 -11.22
CA TYR A 187 9.98 -5.52 -12.39
C TYR A 187 9.66 -6.25 -13.69
N ASP A 188 10.14 -7.48 -13.83
CA ASP A 188 9.85 -8.33 -14.98
C ASP A 188 8.47 -9.00 -14.89
N GLY A 189 7.67 -8.69 -13.87
CA GLY A 189 6.33 -9.22 -13.66
C GLY A 189 6.30 -10.57 -12.93
N ARG A 190 7.45 -11.16 -12.60
CA ARG A 190 7.49 -12.39 -11.79
C ARG A 190 7.15 -12.10 -10.34
N VAL A 191 6.54 -13.07 -9.68
CA VAL A 191 6.09 -12.96 -8.29
C VAL A 191 7.17 -13.54 -7.37
N LEU A 192 7.65 -12.73 -6.43
CA LEU A 192 8.44 -13.22 -5.31
C LEU A 192 7.47 -13.67 -4.21
N MET A 193 7.56 -14.92 -3.80
CA MET A 193 6.66 -15.50 -2.81
C MET A 193 7.40 -16.37 -1.79
N LYS A 194 6.76 -16.52 -0.62
CA LYS A 194 7.14 -17.52 0.38
C LYS A 194 6.17 -18.71 0.29
N ARG A 195 6.70 -19.92 0.21
CA ARG A 195 5.96 -21.17 0.39
C ARG A 195 6.69 -22.02 1.40
N ASP A 196 6.04 -22.36 2.51
CA ASP A 196 6.68 -23.01 3.66
C ASP A 196 7.95 -22.27 4.12
N LEU A 197 9.11 -22.93 4.00
CA LEU A 197 10.43 -22.41 4.31
C LEU A 197 11.23 -22.11 3.05
N GLN A 198 10.57 -21.81 1.93
CA GLN A 198 11.22 -21.50 0.66
C GLN A 198 10.84 -20.11 0.18
N LEU A 199 11.86 -19.39 -0.26
CA LEU A 199 11.70 -18.20 -1.08
C LEU A 199 11.73 -18.63 -2.54
N MET A 200 10.67 -18.29 -3.27
CA MET A 200 10.48 -18.70 -4.65
C MET A 200 10.17 -17.51 -5.52
N VAL A 201 10.57 -17.60 -6.79
CA VAL A 201 10.10 -16.71 -7.84
C VAL A 201 9.22 -17.53 -8.78
N LYS A 202 8.02 -17.02 -9.08
CA LYS A 202 7.08 -17.67 -9.98
C LYS A 202 6.72 -16.75 -11.13
N ASP A 203 6.77 -17.29 -12.33
CA ASP A 203 6.27 -16.62 -13.53
C ASP A 203 4.76 -16.87 -13.66
N PRO A 204 3.91 -15.82 -13.62
CA PRO A 204 2.47 -15.97 -13.74
C PRO A 204 2.00 -16.38 -15.14
N GLU A 205 2.79 -16.18 -16.20
CA GLU A 205 2.44 -16.51 -17.58
C GLU A 205 2.78 -17.96 -17.93
N THR A 206 3.96 -18.42 -17.54
CA THR A 206 4.44 -19.77 -17.85
C THR A 206 4.13 -20.78 -16.74
N GLY A 207 3.86 -20.30 -15.53
CA GLY A 207 3.73 -21.12 -14.33
C GLY A 207 5.06 -21.67 -13.81
N GLN A 208 6.20 -21.31 -14.44
CA GLN A 208 7.53 -21.75 -14.00
C GLN A 208 7.83 -21.24 -12.59
N GLU A 209 8.40 -22.12 -11.77
CA GLU A 209 8.78 -21.83 -10.39
C GLU A 209 10.29 -22.09 -10.20
N ASP A 210 11.00 -21.08 -9.71
CA ASP A 210 12.42 -21.16 -9.38
C ASP A 210 12.60 -20.93 -7.86
N MET A 211 13.27 -21.86 -7.18
CA MET A 211 13.67 -21.67 -5.80
C MET A 211 14.83 -20.66 -5.74
N VAL A 212 14.64 -19.56 -5.00
CA VAL A 212 15.71 -18.58 -4.74
C VAL A 212 16.58 -19.06 -3.60
N MET A 213 15.96 -19.47 -2.49
CA MET A 213 16.67 -19.99 -1.32
C MET A 213 15.75 -20.71 -0.34
N GLN A 214 16.36 -21.56 0.49
CA GLN A 214 15.74 -22.10 1.69
C GLN A 214 15.85 -21.08 2.84
N LEU A 215 14.74 -20.84 3.53
CA LEU A 215 14.64 -20.01 4.73
C LEU A 215 14.95 -20.84 5.98
N PRO A 216 15.59 -20.25 6.99
CA PRO A 216 15.81 -20.92 8.27
C PRO A 216 14.49 -21.13 9.02
N GLU A 217 14.33 -22.29 9.65
CA GLU A 217 13.13 -22.67 10.44
C GLU A 217 12.78 -21.66 11.55
N ASN A 218 13.79 -21.02 12.14
CA ASN A 218 13.65 -20.14 13.32
C ASN A 218 14.21 -18.73 13.10
N GLY A 219 14.48 -18.33 11.85
CA GLY A 219 15.09 -17.05 11.53
C GLY A 219 14.15 -16.14 10.74
N GLY A 220 14.01 -14.90 11.19
CA GLY A 220 13.49 -13.83 10.32
C GLY A 220 14.50 -13.56 9.22
N ALA A 221 14.10 -13.70 7.96
CA ALA A 221 14.91 -13.28 6.83
C ALA A 221 14.53 -11.83 6.47
N VAL A 222 15.49 -10.92 6.54
CA VAL A 222 15.32 -9.54 6.06
C VAL A 222 15.87 -9.49 4.64
N PHE A 223 15.02 -9.15 3.69
CA PHE A 223 15.39 -9.01 2.30
C PHE A 223 15.48 -7.53 1.93
N ALA A 224 16.64 -7.11 1.45
CA ALA A 224 16.75 -5.85 0.72
C ALA A 224 16.34 -6.13 -0.74
N ILE A 225 15.09 -5.87 -1.10
CA ILE A 225 14.66 -5.92 -2.49
C ILE A 225 15.16 -4.63 -3.14
N GLN A 226 16.29 -4.70 -3.85
CA GLN A 226 16.75 -3.59 -4.66
C GLN A 226 15.86 -3.48 -5.89
N LYS A 227 14.91 -2.56 -5.79
CA LYS A 227 14.13 -2.06 -6.91
C LYS A 227 15.06 -1.21 -7.81
N ASN A 228 15.83 -1.87 -8.69
CA ASN A 228 16.56 -1.21 -9.78
C ASN A 228 15.58 -0.52 -10.75
N GLY A 229 15.25 0.74 -10.48
CA GLY A 229 14.59 1.61 -11.45
C GLY A 229 15.50 1.81 -12.65
N GLY A 230 15.15 1.19 -13.78
CA GLY A 230 15.70 1.55 -15.07
C GLY A 230 15.26 2.97 -15.42
N MET A 231 16.25 3.78 -15.84
CA MET A 231 16.18 5.21 -16.17
C MET A 231 15.06 5.62 -17.11
#